data_AF-A0A515DBC9-F1
#
_entry.id   AF-A0A515DBC9-F1
#
_cell.length_a   1.000
_cell.length_b   1.000
_cell.length_c   1.000
_cell.angle_alpha   90.00
_cell.angle_beta   90.00
_cell.angle_gamma   90.00
#
_symmetry.space_group_name_H-M   'P 1'
#
loop_
_entity.id
_entity.type
_entity.pdbx_description
1 polymer ?
#
loop_
_entity_poly.entity_id
_entity_poly.type
_entity_poly.pdbx_seq_one_letter_code
_entity_poly.pdbx_strand_id
1 'polypeptide(L)'
;MISIDKFSTTLLEEAKRFLEKATETTDQTSATAYCHASLLLGFSSLEAHMNALADELGMREGLDTLEKSILQEKDFILRKGAFELKKELKMYRLEDRLLFLFARFSNGVEPTTHIWWGELKGGMDLRNRLVHPKDPLQLTPAETAKAMTAIIECLNALFMAIFKRPHPSYNRKLDSMLTF
;
A
#
# COMPACT_ATOMS: atom_id res chain seq x y z
N MET A 1 -1.38 -18.59 -0.99
CA MET A 1 -2.24 -17.60 -0.32
C MET A 1 -1.67 -17.19 1.05
N ILE A 2 -1.53 -18.09 2.04
CA ILE A 2 -1.08 -17.73 3.41
C ILE A 2 0.31 -17.04 3.50
N SER A 3 1.24 -17.30 2.58
CA SER A 3 2.61 -16.79 2.68
C SER A 3 2.75 -15.29 2.40
N ILE A 4 2.04 -14.76 1.39
CA ILE A 4 2.16 -13.35 1.00
C ILE A 4 1.41 -12.45 1.99
N ASP A 5 0.24 -12.88 2.50
CA ASP A 5 -0.51 -12.17 3.53
C ASP A 5 0.27 -12.08 4.85
N LYS A 6 0.99 -13.16 5.19
CA LYS A 6 1.87 -13.16 6.36
C LYS A 6 3.04 -12.20 6.15
N PHE A 7 3.66 -12.23 4.97
CA PHE A 7 4.80 -11.36 4.66
C PHE A 7 4.40 -9.87 4.62
N SER A 8 3.26 -9.54 4.00
CA SER A 8 2.74 -8.16 3.97
C SER A 8 2.47 -7.64 5.38
N THR A 9 1.96 -8.50 6.27
CA THR A 9 1.78 -8.19 7.69
C THR A 9 3.12 -8.00 8.40
N THR A 10 4.11 -8.86 8.15
CA THR A 10 5.47 -8.69 8.71
C THR A 10 6.07 -7.35 8.33
N LEU A 11 6.02 -6.96 7.04
CA LEU A 11 6.51 -5.66 6.57
C LEU A 11 5.81 -4.49 7.28
N LEU A 12 4.51 -4.61 7.55
CA LEU A 12 3.76 -3.57 8.27
C LEU A 12 4.25 -3.44 9.71
N GLU A 13 4.46 -4.55 10.40
CA GLU A 13 4.91 -4.56 11.79
C GLU A 13 6.36 -4.08 11.92
N GLU A 14 7.23 -4.41 10.97
CA GLU A 14 8.59 -3.87 10.87
C GLU A 14 8.56 -2.36 10.63
N ALA A 15 7.72 -1.89 9.71
CA ALA A 15 7.56 -0.47 9.44
C ALA A 15 7.12 0.32 10.68
N LYS A 16 6.14 -0.21 11.42
CA LYS A 16 5.71 0.35 12.71
C LYS A 16 6.84 0.35 13.73
N ARG A 17 7.59 -0.76 13.84
CA ARG A 17 8.67 -0.85 14.83
C ARG A 17 9.77 0.17 14.55
N PHE A 18 10.13 0.38 13.29
CA PHE A 18 11.10 1.41 12.95
C PHE A 18 10.58 2.82 13.26
N LEU A 19 9.28 3.08 13.12
CA LEU A 19 8.71 4.36 13.56
C LEU A 19 8.84 4.55 15.08
N GLU A 20 8.53 3.52 15.87
CA GLU A 20 8.74 3.56 17.33
C GLU A 20 10.21 3.87 17.67
N LYS A 21 11.16 3.15 17.06
CA LYS A 21 12.60 3.38 17.27
C LYS A 21 13.04 4.79 16.86
N ALA A 22 12.42 5.36 15.84
CA ALA A 22 12.66 6.75 15.43
C ALA A 22 12.22 7.76 16.49
N THR A 23 11.20 7.44 17.28
CA THR A 23 10.72 8.28 18.39
C THR A 23 11.45 8.02 19.71
N GLU A 24 11.97 6.81 19.92
CA GLU A 24 12.70 6.41 21.12
C GLU A 24 14.15 6.91 21.14
N THR A 25 14.76 7.10 19.97
CA THR A 25 16.17 7.51 19.86
C THR A 25 16.35 9.02 20.04
N THR A 26 17.46 9.42 20.65
CA THR A 26 17.87 10.83 20.78
C THR A 26 18.86 11.26 19.70
N ASP A 27 19.40 10.32 18.91
CA ASP A 27 20.29 10.62 17.80
C ASP A 27 19.48 10.91 16.52
N GLN A 28 19.62 12.13 16.01
CA GLN A 28 18.87 12.57 14.84
C GLN A 28 19.18 11.75 13.57
N THR A 29 20.43 11.28 13.43
CA THR A 29 20.84 10.46 12.28
C THR A 29 20.12 9.12 12.29
N SER A 30 20.11 8.45 13.45
CA SER A 30 19.38 7.21 13.70
C SER A 30 17.88 7.39 13.51
N ALA A 31 17.30 8.46 14.06
CA ALA A 31 15.87 8.76 13.88
C ALA A 31 15.49 8.87 12.40
N THR A 32 16.31 9.58 11.62
CA THR A 32 16.09 9.75 10.17
C THR A 32 16.22 8.42 9.43
N ALA A 33 17.23 7.61 9.74
CA ALA A 33 17.42 6.29 9.14
C ALA A 33 16.24 5.35 9.45
N TYR A 34 15.74 5.36 10.68
CA TYR A 34 14.56 4.61 11.07
C TYR A 34 13.28 5.12 10.35
N CYS A 35 13.13 6.42 10.18
CA CYS A 35 12.03 6.99 9.38
C CYS A 35 12.08 6.51 7.93
N HIS A 36 13.27 6.48 7.31
CA HIS A 36 13.44 5.95 5.96
C HIS A 36 13.01 4.49 5.85
N ALA A 37 13.48 3.65 6.79
CA ALA A 37 13.12 2.24 6.84
C ALA A 37 11.61 2.05 7.03
N SER A 38 11.01 2.78 7.97
CA SER A 38 9.58 2.76 8.24
C SER A 38 8.75 3.11 7.01
N LEU A 39 9.08 4.22 6.33
CA LEU A 39 8.35 4.67 5.15
C LEU A 39 8.43 3.66 4.00
N LEU A 40 9.63 3.13 3.70
CA LEU A 40 9.84 2.17 2.62
C LEU A 40 9.13 0.84 2.88
N LEU A 41 9.22 0.32 4.10
CA LEU A 41 8.56 -0.93 4.50
C LEU A 41 7.04 -0.76 4.57
N GLY A 42 6.56 0.41 4.99
CA GLY A 42 5.13 0.74 5.00
C GLY A 42 4.52 0.68 3.59
N PHE A 43 5.16 1.33 2.61
CA PHE A 43 4.70 1.26 1.23
C PHE A 43 4.88 -0.12 0.60
N SER A 44 5.97 -0.82 0.93
CA SER A 44 6.16 -2.22 0.50
C SER A 44 5.06 -3.13 1.04
N SER A 45 4.63 -2.92 2.29
CA SER A 45 3.50 -3.61 2.89
C SER A 45 2.19 -3.29 2.19
N LEU A 46 1.90 -2.02 1.90
CA LEU A 46 0.70 -1.61 1.17
C LEU A 46 0.63 -2.28 -0.21
N GLU A 47 1.72 -2.22 -0.98
CA GLU A 47 1.82 -2.86 -2.29
C GLU A 47 1.65 -4.39 -2.19
N ALA A 48 2.26 -5.02 -1.19
CA ALA A 48 2.12 -6.47 -0.97
C ALA A 48 0.67 -6.88 -0.64
N HIS A 49 -0.03 -6.14 0.23
CA HIS A 49 -1.44 -6.38 0.51
C HIS A 49 -2.30 -6.17 -0.72
N MET A 50 -2.06 -5.10 -1.48
CA MET A 50 -2.80 -4.83 -2.72
C MET A 50 -2.60 -5.95 -3.74
N ASN A 51 -1.37 -6.45 -3.90
CA ASN A 51 -1.08 -7.56 -4.81
C ASN A 51 -1.80 -8.85 -4.38
N ALA A 52 -1.78 -9.17 -3.08
CA ALA A 52 -2.51 -10.33 -2.56
C ALA A 52 -4.02 -10.22 -2.79
N LEU A 53 -4.60 -9.04 -2.54
CA LEU A 53 -6.01 -8.74 -2.83
C LEU A 53 -6.30 -8.88 -4.32
N ALA A 54 -5.45 -8.32 -5.18
CA ALA A 54 -5.67 -8.31 -6.61
C ALA A 54 -5.56 -9.72 -7.22
N ASP A 55 -4.68 -10.57 -6.69
CA ASP A 55 -4.60 -11.98 -7.06
C ASP A 55 -5.89 -12.73 -6.71
N GLU A 56 -6.42 -12.55 -5.50
CA GLU A 56 -7.69 -13.18 -5.08
C GLU A 56 -8.86 -12.68 -5.93
N LEU A 57 -8.98 -11.36 -6.10
CA LEU A 57 -10.05 -10.74 -6.86
C LEU A 57 -9.99 -11.12 -8.35
N GLY A 58 -8.80 -11.21 -8.92
CA GLY A 58 -8.59 -11.56 -10.32
C GLY A 58 -9.00 -12.99 -10.68
N MET A 59 -9.21 -13.86 -9.69
CA MET A 59 -9.76 -15.21 -9.88
C MET A 59 -11.30 -15.25 -9.88
N ARG A 60 -11.97 -14.16 -9.49
CA ARG A 60 -13.44 -14.11 -9.45
C ARG A 60 -14.03 -14.03 -10.86
N GLU A 61 -15.22 -14.60 -11.01
CA GLU A 61 -16.01 -14.47 -12.25
C GLU A 61 -16.54 -13.04 -12.42
N GLY A 62 -16.89 -12.68 -13.66
CA GLY A 62 -17.47 -11.35 -13.97
C GLY A 62 -16.46 -10.22 -14.14
N LEU A 63 -15.17 -10.55 -14.30
CA LEU A 63 -14.12 -9.59 -14.67
C LEU A 63 -13.70 -9.76 -16.13
N ASP A 64 -13.66 -8.65 -16.86
CA ASP A 64 -13.18 -8.60 -18.24
C ASP A 64 -11.63 -8.64 -18.32
N THR A 65 -11.11 -8.73 -19.55
CA THR A 65 -9.67 -8.82 -19.82
C THR A 65 -8.92 -7.57 -19.32
N LEU A 66 -9.49 -6.37 -19.44
CA LEU A 66 -8.83 -5.12 -19.07
C LEU A 66 -8.79 -4.95 -17.55
N GLU A 67 -9.87 -5.31 -16.87
CA GLU A 67 -9.94 -5.35 -15.41
C GLU A 67 -8.92 -6.34 -14.84
N LYS A 68 -8.83 -7.55 -15.43
CA LYS A 68 -7.82 -8.54 -15.05
C LYS A 68 -6.40 -8.06 -15.35
N SER A 69 -6.19 -7.27 -16.40
CA SER A 69 -4.89 -6.67 -16.70
C SER A 69 -4.43 -5.75 -15.56
N ILE A 70 -5.32 -4.93 -15.01
CA ILE A 70 -5.01 -4.01 -13.91
C ILE A 70 -4.72 -4.78 -12.62
N LEU A 71 -5.55 -5.79 -12.30
CA LEU A 71 -5.40 -6.57 -11.07
C LEU A 71 -4.10 -7.38 -11.08
N GLN A 72 -3.82 -8.08 -12.19
CA GLN A 72 -2.70 -9.01 -12.31
C GLN A 72 -1.43 -8.38 -12.90
N GLU A 73 -1.45 -7.06 -13.18
CA GLU A 73 -0.36 -6.32 -13.84
C GLU A 73 0.16 -7.00 -15.11
N LYS A 74 -0.77 -7.46 -15.94
CA LYS A 74 -0.48 -8.12 -17.22
C LYS A 74 -0.79 -7.21 -18.38
N ASP A 75 0.05 -7.22 -19.40
CA ASP A 75 -0.26 -6.52 -20.64
C ASP A 75 -1.47 -7.15 -21.35
N PHE A 76 -1.98 -6.49 -22.38
CA PHE A 76 -3.06 -7.00 -23.22
C PHE A 76 -2.86 -6.61 -24.68
N ILE A 77 -3.50 -7.35 -25.57
CA ILE A 77 -3.56 -7.03 -27.00
C ILE A 77 -4.98 -7.11 -27.53
N LEU A 78 -5.23 -6.35 -28.60
CA LEU A 78 -6.43 -6.51 -29.40
C LEU A 78 -6.14 -7.49 -30.53
N ARG A 79 -6.69 -8.72 -30.45
CA ARG A 79 -6.55 -9.75 -31.49
C ARG A 79 -7.93 -10.07 -32.03
N LYS A 80 -8.11 -9.90 -33.35
CA LYS A 80 -9.38 -10.16 -34.06
C LYS A 80 -10.61 -9.48 -33.41
N GLY A 81 -10.44 -8.27 -32.90
CA GLY A 81 -11.51 -7.49 -32.27
C GLY A 81 -11.81 -7.85 -30.81
N ALA A 82 -11.06 -8.76 -30.19
CA ALA A 82 -11.19 -9.11 -28.78
C ALA A 82 -9.90 -8.79 -28.00
N PHE A 83 -10.05 -8.39 -26.73
CA PHE A 83 -8.93 -8.20 -25.82
C PHE A 83 -8.46 -9.54 -25.26
N GLU A 84 -7.16 -9.83 -25.40
CA GLU A 84 -6.49 -11.00 -24.85
C GLU A 84 -5.39 -10.58 -23.87
N LEU A 85 -5.31 -11.26 -22.71
CA LEU A 85 -4.23 -11.05 -21.73
C LEU A 85 -2.92 -11.64 -22.22
N LYS A 86 -1.85 -10.93 -21.90
CA LYS A 86 -0.47 -11.34 -22.11
C LYS A 86 0.20 -11.78 -20.80
N LYS A 87 1.39 -12.37 -20.90
CA LYS A 87 2.19 -12.74 -19.72
C LYS A 87 3.16 -11.62 -19.34
N GLU A 88 3.43 -10.72 -20.27
CA GLU A 88 4.31 -9.58 -20.10
C GLU A 88 3.82 -8.66 -18.99
N LEU A 89 4.75 -8.23 -18.13
CA LEU A 89 4.47 -7.32 -17.01
C LEU A 89 4.08 -5.95 -17.56
N LYS A 90 2.93 -5.45 -17.09
CA LYS A 90 2.50 -4.07 -17.29
C LYS A 90 2.16 -3.47 -15.93
N MET A 91 3.11 -2.74 -15.37
CA MET A 91 2.94 -2.05 -14.10
C MET A 91 1.99 -0.87 -14.25
N TYR A 92 1.09 -0.72 -13.28
CA TYR A 92 0.23 0.45 -13.15
C TYR A 92 0.67 1.26 -11.93
N ARG A 93 0.32 2.54 -11.88
CA ARG A 93 0.63 3.34 -10.68
C ARG A 93 -0.17 2.79 -9.50
N LEU A 94 0.46 2.78 -8.32
CA LEU A 94 -0.19 2.36 -7.07
C LEU A 94 -1.51 3.11 -6.85
N GLU A 95 -1.51 4.43 -7.04
CA GLU A 95 -2.71 5.27 -6.92
C GLU A 95 -3.85 4.78 -7.84
N ASP A 96 -3.55 4.50 -9.12
CA ASP A 96 -4.56 4.06 -10.09
C ASP A 96 -5.13 2.68 -9.72
N ARG A 97 -4.28 1.76 -9.24
CA ARG A 97 -4.72 0.43 -8.80
C ARG A 97 -5.60 0.51 -7.54
N LEU A 98 -5.25 1.36 -6.58
CA LEU A 98 -6.08 1.60 -5.40
C LEU A 98 -7.45 2.17 -5.81
N LEU A 99 -7.48 3.19 -6.66
CA LEU A 99 -8.72 3.78 -7.17
C LEU A 99 -9.58 2.75 -7.91
N PHE A 100 -8.95 1.91 -8.75
CA PHE A 100 -9.65 0.81 -9.42
C PHE A 100 -10.29 -0.15 -8.42
N LEU A 101 -9.55 -0.57 -7.38
CA LEU A 101 -10.08 -1.47 -6.35
C LEU A 101 -11.28 -0.86 -5.63
N PHE A 102 -11.21 0.42 -5.24
CA PHE A 102 -12.34 1.10 -4.63
C PHE A 102 -13.52 1.23 -5.59
N ALA A 103 -13.31 1.75 -6.79
CA ALA A 103 -14.39 1.94 -7.77
C ALA A 103 -15.11 0.62 -8.11
N ARG A 104 -14.34 -0.48 -8.26
CA ARG A 104 -14.89 -1.75 -8.73
C ARG A 104 -15.50 -2.63 -7.64
N PHE A 105 -14.97 -2.55 -6.42
CA PHE A 105 -15.30 -3.51 -5.34
C PHE A 105 -15.87 -2.88 -4.07
N SER A 106 -15.87 -1.55 -3.91
CA SER A 106 -16.20 -0.94 -2.61
C SER A 106 -17.67 -0.55 -2.39
N ASN A 107 -18.58 -0.78 -3.33
CA ASN A 107 -19.98 -0.34 -3.24
C ASN A 107 -20.12 1.17 -2.92
N GLY A 108 -19.32 2.02 -3.56
CA GLY A 108 -19.47 3.48 -3.46
C GLY A 108 -18.61 4.18 -2.41
N VAL A 109 -17.54 3.54 -1.90
CA VAL A 109 -16.52 4.26 -1.13
C VAL A 109 -15.71 5.11 -2.10
N GLU A 110 -15.72 6.42 -1.88
CA GLU A 110 -14.92 7.38 -2.64
C GLU A 110 -13.69 7.77 -1.78
N PRO A 111 -12.52 7.14 -1.97
CA PRO A 111 -11.38 7.36 -1.08
C PRO A 111 -10.87 8.81 -1.12
N THR A 112 -11.02 9.48 -2.25
CA THR A 112 -10.55 10.85 -2.50
C THR A 112 -11.20 11.91 -1.60
N THR A 113 -12.36 11.64 -1.02
CA THR A 113 -13.04 12.55 -0.09
C THR A 113 -12.54 12.41 1.35
N HIS A 114 -11.76 11.38 1.65
CA HIS A 114 -11.23 11.15 3.00
C HIS A 114 -9.86 11.82 3.20
N ILE A 115 -9.64 12.34 4.41
CA ILE A 115 -8.39 13.02 4.79
C ILE A 115 -7.18 12.11 4.54
N TRP A 116 -7.26 10.84 4.94
CA TRP A 116 -6.17 9.87 4.80
C TRP A 116 -5.71 9.68 3.35
N TRP A 117 -6.54 9.96 2.35
CA TRP A 117 -6.12 9.86 0.95
C TRP A 117 -5.10 10.95 0.57
N GLY A 118 -5.36 12.20 0.98
CA GLY A 118 -4.40 13.29 0.78
C GLY A 118 -3.09 13.04 1.53
N GLU A 119 -3.18 12.45 2.72
CA GLU A 119 -2.01 12.08 3.52
C GLU A 119 -1.23 10.92 2.90
N LEU A 120 -1.92 9.93 2.33
CA LEU A 120 -1.31 8.81 1.61
C LEU A 120 -0.55 9.33 0.38
N LYS A 121 -1.14 10.24 -0.39
CA LYS A 121 -0.47 10.89 -1.53
C LYS A 121 0.78 11.65 -1.09
N GLY A 122 0.70 12.43 0.00
CA GLY A 122 1.88 13.07 0.58
C GLY A 122 2.96 12.06 1.00
N GLY A 123 2.56 10.91 1.55
CA GLY A 123 3.47 9.79 1.83
C GLY A 123 4.11 9.21 0.58
N MET A 124 3.35 9.03 -0.51
CA MET A 124 3.86 8.54 -1.79
C MET A 124 4.92 9.50 -2.35
N ASP A 125 4.68 10.81 -2.24
CA ASP A 125 5.65 11.83 -2.66
C ASP A 125 6.94 11.77 -1.84
N LEU A 126 6.84 11.59 -0.52
CA LEU A 126 8.00 11.38 0.35
C LEU A 126 8.78 10.11 -0.04
N ARG A 127 8.07 8.99 -0.27
CA ARG A 127 8.67 7.73 -0.73
C ARG A 127 9.37 7.91 -2.07
N ASN A 128 8.75 8.61 -3.02
CA ASN A 128 9.34 8.91 -4.32
C ASN A 128 10.62 9.74 -4.22
N ARG A 129 10.63 10.77 -3.37
CA ARG A 129 11.83 11.57 -3.09
C ARG A 129 12.93 10.76 -2.42
N LEU A 130 12.58 9.75 -1.61
CA LEU A 130 13.55 8.87 -0.97
C LEU A 130 14.17 7.87 -1.95
N VAL A 131 13.38 7.26 -2.84
CA VAL A 131 13.87 6.26 -3.81
C VAL A 131 14.52 6.87 -5.05
N HIS A 132 14.14 8.10 -5.41
CA HIS A 132 14.66 8.84 -6.55
C HIS A 132 15.10 10.24 -6.09
N PRO A 133 16.16 10.34 -5.26
CA PRO A 133 16.56 11.59 -4.65
C PRO A 133 17.09 12.56 -5.70
N LYS A 134 16.52 13.75 -5.71
CA LYS A 134 17.07 14.94 -6.39
C LYS A 134 17.78 15.86 -5.40
N ASP A 135 17.33 15.85 -4.15
CA ASP A 135 17.85 16.63 -3.04
C ASP A 135 17.87 15.75 -1.77
N PRO A 136 18.71 16.08 -0.76
CA PRO A 136 18.66 15.42 0.54
C PRO A 136 17.26 15.56 1.17
N LEU A 137 16.62 14.43 1.47
CA LEU A 137 15.36 14.37 2.19
C LEU A 137 15.66 14.21 3.69
N GLN A 138 15.21 15.15 4.50
CA GLN A 138 15.19 15.03 5.96
C GLN A 138 13.77 14.65 6.37
N LEU A 139 13.56 13.37 6.66
CA LEU A 139 12.25 12.83 7.01
C LEU A 139 12.09 12.83 8.54
N THR A 140 10.99 13.41 9.04
CA THR A 140 10.71 13.45 10.48
C THR A 140 9.83 12.27 10.94
N PRO A 141 9.88 11.91 12.24
CA PRO A 141 8.96 10.92 12.80
C PRO A 141 7.49 11.33 12.63
N ALA A 142 7.17 12.62 12.69
CA ALA A 142 5.81 13.12 12.53
C ALA A 142 5.27 12.92 11.09
N GLU A 143 6.07 13.25 10.07
CA GLU A 143 5.70 13.02 8.67
C GLU A 143 5.57 11.52 8.37
N THR A 144 6.48 10.71 8.92
CA THR A 144 6.45 9.25 8.78
C THR A 144 5.22 8.66 9.45
N ALA A 145 4.88 9.09 10.67
CA ALA A 145 3.68 8.66 11.39
C ALA A 145 2.39 9.01 10.63
N LYS A 146 2.35 10.19 9.99
CA LYS A 146 1.24 10.62 9.14
C LYS A 146 1.08 9.69 7.94
N ALA A 147 2.16 9.40 7.22
CA ALA A 147 2.16 8.47 6.09
C ALA A 147 1.76 7.05 6.52
N MET A 148 2.28 6.56 7.64
CA MET A 148 1.96 5.23 8.18
C MET A 148 0.50 5.11 8.61
N THR A 149 -0.04 6.14 9.26
CA THR A 149 -1.47 6.21 9.59
C THR A 149 -2.31 6.13 8.31
N ALA A 150 -1.96 6.91 7.29
CA ALA A 150 -2.67 6.90 6.01
C ALA A 150 -2.63 5.54 5.30
N ILE A 151 -1.51 4.81 5.38
CA ILE A 151 -1.39 3.43 4.88
C ILE A 151 -2.35 2.49 5.63
N ILE A 152 -2.37 2.55 6.96
CA ILE A 152 -3.23 1.69 7.79
C ILE A 152 -4.71 1.99 7.53
N GLU A 153 -5.09 3.27 7.41
CA GLU A 153 -6.44 3.70 7.05
C GLU A 153 -6.83 3.20 5.65
N CYS A 154 -5.93 3.32 4.66
CA CYS A 154 -6.16 2.80 3.31
C CYS A 154 -6.38 1.28 3.31
N LEU A 155 -5.54 0.52 4.01
CA LEU A 155 -5.67 -0.94 4.14
C LEU A 155 -7.00 -1.32 4.80
N ASN A 156 -7.37 -0.61 5.86
CA ASN A 156 -8.65 -0.83 6.53
C ASN A 156 -9.83 -0.50 5.63
N ALA A 157 -9.77 0.61 4.90
CA ALA A 157 -10.80 0.99 3.93
C ALA A 157 -10.95 -0.07 2.83
N LEU A 158 -9.86 -0.61 2.29
CA LEU A 158 -9.88 -1.72 1.33
C LEU A 158 -10.52 -2.99 1.93
N PHE A 159 -10.11 -3.37 3.13
CA PHE A 159 -10.63 -4.56 3.81
C PHE A 159 -12.13 -4.42 4.12
N MET A 160 -12.55 -3.26 4.60
CA MET A 160 -13.96 -2.95 4.83
C MET A 160 -14.75 -2.92 3.53
N ALA A 161 -14.19 -2.36 2.45
CA ALA A 161 -14.81 -2.33 1.14
C ALA A 161 -15.06 -3.75 0.59
N ILE A 162 -14.02 -4.59 0.57
CA ILE A 162 -14.01 -5.89 -0.12
C ILE A 162 -14.57 -7.01 0.75
N PHE A 163 -14.21 -7.07 2.02
CA PHE A 163 -14.50 -8.19 2.91
C PHE A 163 -15.53 -7.86 4.01
N LYS A 164 -15.95 -6.60 4.12
CA LYS A 164 -16.85 -6.12 5.19
C LYS A 164 -16.33 -6.41 6.61
N ARG A 165 -15.00 -6.49 6.76
CA ARG A 165 -14.30 -6.69 8.04
C ARG A 165 -13.09 -5.76 8.11
N PRO A 166 -12.68 -5.29 9.30
CA PRO A 166 -11.54 -4.40 9.43
C PRO A 166 -10.22 -5.13 9.16
N HIS A 167 -9.18 -4.37 8.83
CA HIS A 167 -7.83 -4.92 8.73
C HIS A 167 -7.33 -5.41 10.11
N PRO A 168 -6.71 -6.61 10.24
CA PRO A 168 -6.33 -7.18 11.54
C PRO A 168 -5.39 -6.33 12.40
N SER A 169 -4.62 -5.43 11.77
CA SER A 169 -3.70 -4.51 12.48
C SER A 169 -4.30 -3.14 12.78
N TYR A 170 -5.52 -2.84 12.29
CA TYR A 170 -6.11 -1.50 12.34
C TYR A 170 -6.24 -0.96 13.77
N ASN A 171 -6.75 -1.78 14.70
CA ASN A 171 -6.97 -1.36 16.09
C ASN A 171 -5.67 -1.07 16.85
N ARG A 172 -4.54 -1.63 16.42
CA ARG A 172 -3.22 -1.33 17.01
C ARG A 172 -2.64 -0.02 16.49
N LYS A 173 -3.25 0.61 15.47
CA LYS A 173 -2.74 1.84 14.85
C LYS A 173 -1.24 1.69 14.55
N LEU A 174 -0.41 2.59 15.05
CA LEU A 174 1.04 2.60 14.84
C LEU A 174 1.81 1.66 15.76
N ASP A 175 1.16 1.04 16.75
CA ASP A 175 1.83 0.16 17.70
C ASP A 175 2.21 -1.16 17.02
N SER A 176 3.49 -1.52 17.13
CA SER A 176 4.07 -2.76 16.61
C SER A 176 3.90 -3.92 17.59
N MET A 177 3.86 -5.14 17.05
CA MET A 177 3.98 -6.38 17.83
C MET A 177 5.45 -6.82 18.04
N LEU A 178 6.40 -6.11 17.44
CA LEU A 178 7.82 -6.45 17.49
C LEU A 178 8.50 -5.75 18.68
N THR A 179 9.56 -6.35 19.20
CA THR A 179 10.19 -5.91 20.46
C THR A 179 11.68 -5.53 20.34
N PHE A 180 12.26 -5.55 19.13
CA PHE A 180 13.70 -5.33 18.89
C PHE A 180 14.13 -3.87 18.65
#